data_AF-X1AQL5-F1
#
_entry.id   AF-X1AQL5-F1
#
_cell.length_a   1.000
_cell.length_b   1.000
_cell.length_c   1.000
_cell.angle_alpha   90.00
_cell.angle_beta   90.00
_cell.angle_gamma   90.00
#
_symmetry.space_group_name_H-M   'P 1'
#
loop_
_entity.id
_entity.type
_entity.pdbx_description
1 polymer ?
#
loop_
_entity_poly.entity_id
_entity_poly.type
_entity_poly.pdbx_seq_one_letter_code
_entity_poly.pdbx_strand_id
1 'polypeptide(L)'
;MKKLEHARIYYLKSPELTDAVIKKFLTDNEKVTLHGGKAINAFLPTHLDRPTEDWDVLTSEDPKTVAEQLEGLLDTRYEGNYFKVLPSRHIGTYRLVSIVTQRPIADITVAESPTPSKILD
;
A
#
# COMPACT_ATOMS: atom_id res chain seq x y z
N MET A 1 26.64 4.99 5.23
CA MET A 1 26.38 5.54 3.87
C MET A 1 26.20 4.45 2.80
N LYS A 2 27.14 3.52 2.57
CA LYS A 2 27.02 2.50 1.49
C LYS A 2 25.80 1.53 1.55
N LYS A 3 25.22 1.27 2.73
CA LYS A 3 24.02 0.42 2.89
C LYS A 3 22.73 1.11 2.42
N LEU A 4 22.55 2.39 2.77
CA LEU A 4 21.40 3.21 2.35
C LEU A 4 21.36 3.42 0.83
N GLU A 5 22.52 3.53 0.20
CA GLU A 5 22.64 3.75 -1.25
C GLU A 5 22.37 2.46 -2.05
N HIS A 6 22.80 1.30 -1.55
CA HIS A 6 22.39 0.00 -2.11
C HIS A 6 20.90 -0.27 -1.92
N ALA A 7 20.33 0.05 -0.74
CA ALA A 7 18.89 -0.09 -0.48
C ALA A 7 18.06 0.86 -1.37
N ARG A 8 18.55 2.08 -1.62
CA ARG A 8 17.95 3.02 -2.56
C ARG A 8 17.91 2.46 -3.98
N ILE A 9 19.01 1.88 -4.43
CA ILE A 9 19.09 1.24 -5.74
C ILE A 9 18.16 0.02 -5.82
N TYR A 10 18.09 -0.79 -4.78
CA TYR A 10 17.25 -2.01 -4.77
C TYR A 10 15.75 -1.69 -4.78
N TYR A 11 15.32 -0.71 -3.98
CA TYR A 11 13.94 -0.22 -3.96
C TYR A 11 13.56 0.48 -5.28
N LEU A 12 14.41 1.38 -5.80
CA LEU A 12 14.12 2.08 -7.06
C LEU A 12 14.14 1.18 -8.30
N LYS A 13 14.89 0.06 -8.27
CA LYS A 13 15.02 -0.84 -9.42
C LYS A 13 13.99 -1.95 -9.47
N SER A 14 13.26 -2.22 -8.38
CA SER A 14 12.37 -3.39 -8.28
C SER A 14 11.02 -3.05 -7.64
N PRO A 15 10.23 -2.12 -8.21
CA PRO A 15 8.88 -1.81 -7.73
C PRO A 15 7.98 -3.06 -7.67
N GLU A 16 8.22 -4.02 -8.58
CA GLU A 16 7.50 -5.29 -8.63
C GLU A 16 7.64 -6.13 -7.36
N LEU A 17 8.74 -6.00 -6.62
CA LEU A 17 8.93 -6.70 -5.34
C LEU A 17 8.05 -6.11 -4.25
N THR A 18 7.93 -4.78 -4.21
CA THR A 18 7.02 -4.09 -3.28
C THR A 18 5.57 -4.47 -3.62
N ASP A 19 5.21 -4.42 -4.91
CA ASP A 19 3.89 -4.81 -5.38
C ASP A 19 3.56 -6.27 -5.05
N ALA A 20 4.52 -7.19 -5.15
CA ALA A 20 4.31 -8.59 -4.79
C ALA A 20 4.00 -8.78 -3.30
N VAL A 21 4.70 -8.06 -2.41
CA VAL A 21 4.42 -8.10 -0.96
C VAL A 21 3.04 -7.53 -0.67
N ILE A 22 2.67 -6.40 -1.27
CA ILE A 22 1.37 -5.76 -1.05
C ILE A 22 0.24 -6.64 -1.58
N LYS A 23 0.38 -7.20 -2.79
CA LYS A 23 -0.62 -8.14 -3.35
C LYS A 23 -0.80 -9.37 -2.46
N LYS A 24 0.29 -9.93 -1.94
CA LYS A 24 0.24 -11.06 -1.01
C LYS A 24 -0.47 -10.66 0.29
N PHE A 25 -0.12 -9.51 0.87
CA PHE A 25 -0.78 -8.97 2.05
C PHE A 25 -2.29 -8.80 1.85
N LEU A 26 -2.71 -8.25 0.71
CA LEU A 26 -4.13 -8.09 0.35
C LEU A 26 -4.85 -9.43 0.14
N THR A 27 -4.15 -10.45 -0.35
CA THR A 27 -4.73 -11.79 -0.58
C THR A 27 -4.86 -12.59 0.72
N ASP A 28 -3.87 -12.45 1.62
CA ASP A 28 -3.80 -13.21 2.86
C ASP A 28 -4.61 -12.57 4.01
N ASN A 29 -5.12 -11.35 3.83
CA ASN A 29 -5.86 -10.61 4.86
C ASN A 29 -7.28 -10.24 4.39
N GLU A 30 -8.27 -10.93 4.94
CA GLU A 30 -9.69 -10.78 4.60
C GLU A 30 -10.29 -9.43 5.04
N LYS A 31 -9.62 -8.71 5.95
CA LYS A 31 -10.10 -7.47 6.55
C LYS A 31 -9.61 -6.22 5.81
N VAL A 32 -8.79 -6.40 4.78
CA VAL A 32 -8.32 -5.32 3.92
C VAL A 32 -8.87 -5.46 2.51
N THR A 33 -9.04 -4.36 1.81
CA THR A 33 -9.55 -4.36 0.43
C THR A 33 -8.87 -3.28 -0.37
N LEU A 34 -8.38 -3.64 -1.57
CA LEU A 34 -7.85 -2.67 -2.52
C LEU A 34 -8.97 -1.73 -3.00
N HIS A 35 -8.73 -0.42 -2.98
CA HIS A 35 -9.63 0.56 -3.61
C HIS A 35 -8.84 1.54 -4.50
N GLY A 36 -9.48 2.63 -4.92
CA GLY A 36 -8.82 3.70 -5.67
C GLY A 36 -8.42 3.31 -7.10
N GLY A 37 -7.39 3.99 -7.61
CA GLY A 37 -7.00 3.88 -9.02
C GLY A 37 -6.53 2.48 -9.41
N LYS A 38 -5.76 1.82 -8.53
CA LYS A 38 -5.26 0.45 -8.79
C LYS A 38 -6.39 -0.58 -8.81
N ALA A 39 -7.42 -0.42 -7.98
CA ALA A 39 -8.62 -1.24 -8.06
C ALA A 39 -9.35 -1.04 -9.39
N ILE A 40 -9.52 0.21 -9.83
CA ILE A 40 -10.21 0.51 -11.09
C ILE A 40 -9.46 -0.10 -12.28
N ASN A 41 -8.13 0.08 -12.35
CA ASN A 41 -7.32 -0.50 -13.43
C ASN A 41 -7.44 -2.03 -13.51
N ALA A 42 -7.62 -2.72 -12.37
CA ALA A 42 -7.80 -4.18 -12.37
C ALA A 42 -9.06 -4.65 -13.13
N PHE A 43 -10.06 -3.78 -13.31
CA PHE A 43 -11.28 -4.06 -14.07
C PHE A 43 -11.24 -3.49 -15.50
N LEU A 44 -10.22 -2.71 -15.85
CA LEU A 44 -10.10 -2.09 -17.16
C LEU A 44 -9.15 -2.89 -18.07
N PRO A 45 -9.37 -2.85 -19.40
CA PRO A 45 -8.35 -3.24 -20.36
C PRO A 45 -7.10 -2.38 -20.21
N THR A 46 -5.92 -2.97 -20.40
CA THR A 46 -4.60 -2.32 -20.17
C THR A 46 -4.41 -0.99 -20.91
N HIS A 47 -5.04 -0.79 -22.06
CA HIS A 47 -4.96 0.47 -22.82
C HIS A 47 -5.77 1.63 -22.21
N LEU A 48 -6.60 1.35 -21.19
CA LEU A 48 -7.35 2.33 -20.41
C LEU A 48 -6.78 2.53 -19.00
N ASP A 49 -5.67 1.87 -18.68
CA ASP A 49 -5.00 2.01 -17.39
C ASP A 49 -4.59 3.46 -17.15
N ARG A 50 -4.96 3.97 -15.98
CA ARG A 50 -4.48 5.27 -15.52
C ARG A 50 -3.18 5.09 -14.74
N PRO A 51 -2.22 6.01 -14.84
CA PRO A 51 -1.04 5.96 -13.98
C PRO A 51 -1.46 6.10 -12.51
N THR A 52 -0.99 5.16 -11.68
CA THR A 52 -1.21 5.13 -10.22
C THR A 52 0.13 4.94 -9.53
N GLU A 53 0.46 5.76 -8.55
CA GLU A 53 1.77 5.73 -7.89
C GLU A 53 1.77 4.89 -6.61
N ASP A 54 0.67 4.91 -5.87
CA ASP A 54 0.49 4.28 -4.56
C ASP A 54 -0.69 3.31 -4.52
N TRP A 55 -0.72 2.51 -3.45
CA TRP A 55 -1.73 1.51 -3.17
C TRP A 55 -2.75 2.04 -2.17
N ASP A 56 -3.97 2.29 -2.62
CA ASP A 56 -5.04 2.67 -1.71
C ASP A 56 -5.68 1.40 -1.10
N VAL A 57 -5.79 1.31 0.23
CA VAL A 57 -6.28 0.14 0.95
C VAL A 57 -7.33 0.54 2.00
N LEU A 58 -8.50 -0.06 1.95
CA LEU A 58 -9.50 0.01 3.01
C LEU A 58 -9.27 -1.08 4.04
N THR A 59 -9.58 -0.81 5.31
CA THR A 59 -9.57 -1.81 6.37
C THR A 59 -10.74 -1.65 7.33
N SER A 60 -11.26 -2.78 7.84
CA SER A 60 -12.24 -2.78 8.94
C SER A 60 -11.58 -2.73 10.34
N GLU A 61 -10.25 -2.70 10.41
CA GLU A 61 -9.47 -2.65 11.65
C GLU A 61 -8.87 -1.25 11.87
N ASP A 62 -8.10 -1.10 12.96
CA ASP A 62 -7.33 0.12 13.19
C ASP A 62 -6.32 0.35 12.04
N PRO A 63 -6.46 1.43 11.26
CA PRO A 63 -5.67 1.65 10.04
C PRO A 63 -4.18 1.83 10.33
N LYS A 64 -3.83 2.35 11.51
CA LYS A 64 -2.44 2.47 11.93
C LYS A 64 -1.80 1.09 12.11
N THR A 65 -2.44 0.21 12.87
CA THR A 65 -1.98 -1.15 13.13
C THR A 65 -1.79 -1.92 11.82
N VAL A 66 -2.75 -1.81 10.90
CA VAL A 66 -2.67 -2.47 9.58
C VAL A 66 -1.52 -1.91 8.73
N ALA A 67 -1.31 -0.59 8.77
CA ALA A 67 -0.18 0.03 8.10
C ALA A 67 1.17 -0.43 8.68
N GLU A 68 1.28 -0.56 10.01
CA GLU A 68 2.49 -1.04 10.71
C GLU A 68 2.77 -2.52 10.42
N GLN A 69 1.73 -3.35 10.24
CA GLN A 69 1.90 -4.73 9.76
C GLN A 69 2.51 -4.78 8.36
N LEU A 70 2.00 -3.95 7.44
CA LEU A 70 2.54 -3.86 6.08
C LEU A 70 3.97 -3.30 6.06
N GLU A 71 4.26 -2.29 6.90
CA GLU A 71 5.61 -1.78 7.14
C GLU A 71 6.56 -2.93 7.53
N GLY A 72 6.20 -3.72 8.54
CA GLY A 72 7.01 -4.84 9.02
C GLY A 72 7.25 -5.93 7.96
N LEU A 73 6.26 -6.23 7.12
CA LEU A 73 6.42 -7.19 6.01
C LEU A 73 7.41 -6.68 4.97
N LEU A 74 7.35 -5.40 4.63
CA LEU A 74 8.27 -4.80 3.67
C LEU A 74 9.68 -4.69 4.27
N ASP A 75 9.81 -4.17 5.49
CA ASP A 75 11.09 -4.11 6.20
C ASP A 75 11.76 -5.49 6.32
N THR A 76 10.97 -6.54 6.60
CA THR A 76 11.44 -7.93 6.57
C THR A 76 11.90 -8.34 5.17
N ARG A 77 11.10 -8.05 4.14
CA ARG A 77 11.42 -8.39 2.75
C ARG A 77 12.72 -7.75 2.26
N TYR A 78 13.02 -6.55 2.76
CA TYR A 78 14.20 -5.77 2.39
C TYR A 78 15.35 -5.88 3.40
N GLU A 79 15.18 -6.68 4.46
CA GLU A 79 16.16 -6.91 5.54
C GLU A 79 16.68 -5.59 6.16
N GLY A 80 15.78 -4.66 6.47
CA GLY A 80 16.16 -3.39 7.08
C GLY A 80 14.98 -2.56 7.54
N ASN A 81 15.25 -1.30 7.88
CA ASN A 81 14.24 -0.32 8.28
C ASN A 81 14.24 0.80 7.23
N TYR A 82 13.37 0.65 6.25
CA TYR A 82 13.29 1.50 5.05
C TYR A 82 11.90 2.08 4.82
N PHE A 83 10.92 1.64 5.59
CA PHE A 83 9.55 2.12 5.51
C PHE A 83 9.16 2.79 6.83
N LYS A 84 8.12 3.62 6.75
CA LYS A 84 7.60 4.29 7.93
C LYS A 84 6.13 4.59 7.75
N VAL A 85 5.35 4.34 8.79
CA VAL A 85 3.96 4.79 8.87
C VAL A 85 3.87 6.23 9.40
N LEU A 86 3.09 7.06 8.71
CA LEU A 86 2.82 8.45 9.06
C LEU A 86 1.30 8.70 9.01
N PRO A 87 0.75 9.58 9.84
CA PRO A 87 -0.64 10.04 9.64
C PRO A 87 -0.76 10.75 8.29
N SER A 88 -1.82 10.44 7.54
CA SER A 88 -2.12 11.15 6.29
C SER A 88 -2.88 12.45 6.58
N ARG A 89 -3.12 13.25 5.53
CA ARG A 89 -3.94 14.48 5.63
C ARG A 89 -5.40 14.17 5.90
N HIS A 90 -5.88 13.03 5.41
CA HIS A 90 -7.25 12.56 5.64
C HIS A 90 -7.32 11.87 7.01
N ILE A 91 -8.28 12.31 7.83
CA ILE A 91 -8.53 11.70 9.15
C ILE A 91 -8.95 10.25 8.94
N GLY A 92 -8.38 9.34 9.72
CA GLY A 92 -8.63 7.91 9.57
C GLY A 92 -7.81 7.22 8.48
N THR A 93 -6.87 7.94 7.85
CA THR A 93 -5.91 7.37 6.89
C THR A 93 -4.49 7.44 7.43
N TYR A 94 -3.78 6.31 7.36
CA TYR A 94 -2.35 6.21 7.64
C TYR A 94 -1.59 5.89 6.36
N ARG A 95 -0.54 6.66 6.11
CA ARG A 95 0.30 6.55 4.92
C ARG A 95 1.58 5.82 5.25
N LEU A 96 1.85 4.76 4.49
CA LEU A 96 3.14 4.10 4.46
C LEU A 96 4.05 4.79 3.43
N VAL A 97 5.22 5.24 3.87
CA VAL A 97 6.21 5.88 2.99
C VAL A 97 7.52 5.12 2.97
N SER A 98 8.22 5.15 1.83
CA SER A 98 9.62 4.76 1.76
C SER A 98 10.48 5.88 2.35
N ILE A 99 11.25 5.61 3.40
CA ILE A 99 12.23 6.55 3.99
C ILE A 99 13.31 6.89 2.94
N VAL A 100 13.63 5.93 2.08
CA VAL A 100 14.74 6.03 1.13
C VAL A 100 14.41 6.94 -0.06
N THR A 101 13.16 6.89 -0.52
CA THR A 101 12.71 7.68 -1.69
C THR A 101 11.75 8.80 -1.34
N GLN A 102 11.27 8.84 -0.09
CA GLN A 102 10.24 9.76 0.39
C GLN A 102 8.93 9.68 -0.40
N ARG A 103 8.69 8.55 -1.10
CA ARG A 103 7.48 8.32 -1.88
C ARG A 103 6.41 7.59 -1.06
N PRO A 104 5.13 7.91 -1.28
CA PRO A 104 4.03 7.10 -0.76
C PRO A 104 4.06 5.70 -1.38
N ILE A 105 3.79 4.69 -0.56
CA ILE A 105 3.67 3.29 -0.98
C ILE A 105 2.21 2.89 -0.98
N ALA A 106 1.56 3.15 0.14
CA ALA A 106 0.19 2.78 0.37
C ALA A 106 -0.47 3.76 1.34
N ASP A 107 -1.75 4.03 1.10
CA ASP A 107 -2.63 4.72 2.03
C ASP A 107 -3.63 3.71 2.60
N ILE A 108 -3.61 3.53 3.91
CA ILE A 108 -4.47 2.60 4.64
C ILE A 108 -5.54 3.42 5.34
N THR A 109 -6.79 3.25 4.94
CA THR A 109 -7.93 4.04 5.41
C THR A 109 -8.93 3.14 6.12
N VAL A 110 -9.43 3.57 7.27
CA VAL A 110 -10.54 2.88 7.93
C VAL A 110 -11.78 2.95 7.03
N ALA A 111 -12.42 1.80 6.81
CA ALA A 111 -13.70 1.75 6.15
C ALA A 111 -14.74 2.38 7.09
N GLU A 112 -15.21 3.59 6.78
CA GLU A 112 -16.46 4.06 7.35
C GLU A 112 -17.56 3.06 6.97
N SER A 113 -18.42 2.68 7.94
CA SER A 113 -19.49 1.67 7.88
C SER A 113 -20.10 1.40 6.48
N PRO A 114 -20.51 0.14 6.21
CA PRO A 114 -20.32 -0.54 4.93
C PRO A 114 -20.79 0.30 3.75
N THR A 115 -19.87 0.58 2.82
CA THR A 115 -20.24 0.99 1.47
C THR A 115 -21.20 -0.08 0.92
N PRO A 116 -22.43 0.26 0.51
CA PRO A 116 -23.37 -0.74 0.03
C PRO A 116 -22.80 -1.36 -1.25
N SER A 117 -22.34 -2.60 -1.15
CA SER A 117 -21.84 -3.40 -2.27
C SER A 117 -22.97 -4.07 -3.07
N LYS A 118 -24.22 -3.61 -2.92
CA LYS A 118 -25.31 -4.04 -3.81
C LYS A 118 -25.14 -3.37 -5.16
N ILE A 119 -24.65 -4.15 -6.12
CA ILE A 119 -25.03 -3.96 -7.52
C ILE A 119 -26.56 -3.94 -7.53
N LEU A 120 -27.15 -2.82 -7.93
CA LEU A 120 -28.58 -2.74 -8.19
C LEU A 120 -28.84 -3.68 -9.39
N ASP A 121 -29.63 -4.73 -9.16
CA ASP A 121 -30.22 -5.58 -10.20
C ASP A 121 -31.05 -4.75 -11.18
#